data_AF-A0A954DVQ0-F1
#
_entry.id   AF-A0A954DVQ0-F1
#
_cell.length_a   1.000
_cell.length_b   1.000
_cell.length_c   1.000
_cell.angle_alpha   90.00
_cell.angle_beta   90.00
_cell.angle_gamma   90.00
#
_symmetry.space_group_name_H-M   'P 1'
#
loop_
_entity.id
_entity.type
_entity.pdbx_description
1 polymer ?
#
loop_
_entity_poly.entity_id
_entity_poly.type
_entity_poly.pdbx_seq_one_letter_code
_entity_poly.pdbx_strand_id
1 'polypeptide(L)'
;MLTKLGWPTLLLASCAKAVEPSALPQLLSETGLYAEVAGKRVAADVVAFEPQYPLWSDGATKRRWIRLPEGGAVDAHDPDDWRFPVGTRLWKEFSLGRRVETRYMEKLADGGWRRLVFVWDADESDARLAPEA
;
A
#
# COMPACT_ATOMS: atom_id res chain seq x y z
N MET A 1 -6.09 -34.28 56.61
CA MET A 1 -6.14 -32.82 56.80
C MET A 1 -5.28 -32.18 55.71
N LEU A 2 -5.93 -31.50 54.75
CA LEU A 2 -5.30 -30.89 53.56
C LEU A 2 -4.73 -29.51 53.89
N THR A 3 -3.44 -29.27 53.64
CA THR A 3 -2.84 -27.93 53.61
C THR A 3 -2.69 -27.46 52.17
N LYS A 4 -3.48 -26.44 51.80
CA LYS A 4 -3.41 -25.75 50.50
C LYS A 4 -2.17 -24.86 50.47
N LEU A 5 -1.22 -25.12 49.57
CA LEU A 5 -0.19 -24.15 49.18
C LEU A 5 -0.73 -23.33 48.01
N GLY A 6 -0.89 -22.02 48.20
CA GLY A 6 -1.20 -21.06 47.14
C GLY A 6 0.07 -20.60 46.44
N TRP A 7 0.10 -20.64 45.12
CA TRP A 7 1.17 -20.05 44.31
C TRP A 7 0.87 -18.58 44.02
N PRO A 8 1.89 -17.70 43.98
CA PRO A 8 1.69 -16.31 43.62
C PRO A 8 1.55 -16.19 42.10
N THR A 9 0.47 -15.57 41.65
CA THR A 9 0.27 -15.20 40.25
C THR A 9 1.18 -14.02 39.91
N LEU A 10 2.26 -14.26 39.16
CA LEU A 10 3.04 -13.20 38.54
C LEU A 10 2.23 -12.63 37.36
N LEU A 11 1.75 -11.39 37.47
CA LEU A 11 1.27 -10.64 36.32
C LEU A 11 2.48 -10.18 35.49
N LEU A 12 2.70 -10.82 34.35
CA LEU A 12 3.54 -10.27 33.28
C LEU A 12 2.79 -9.09 32.66
N ALA A 13 3.19 -7.87 33.03
CA ALA A 13 2.81 -6.67 32.30
C ALA A 13 3.48 -6.72 30.92
N SER A 14 2.75 -7.20 29.91
CA SER A 14 3.15 -7.04 28.52
C SER A 14 3.04 -5.56 28.16
N CYS A 15 4.19 -4.89 28.08
CA CYS A 15 4.26 -3.56 27.50
C CYS A 15 3.96 -3.70 26.00
N ALA A 16 2.69 -3.55 25.62
CA ALA A 16 2.32 -3.36 24.23
C ALA A 16 3.05 -2.11 23.74
N LYS A 17 4.03 -2.31 22.86
CA LYS A 17 4.74 -1.22 22.19
C LYS A 17 3.69 -0.48 21.35
N ALA A 18 3.38 0.76 21.72
CA ALA A 18 2.54 1.60 20.89
C ALA A 18 3.18 1.67 19.49
N VAL A 19 2.43 1.25 18.47
CA VAL A 19 2.82 1.47 17.07
C VAL A 19 2.63 2.96 16.86
N GLU A 20 3.72 3.72 16.92
CA GLU A 20 3.73 5.10 16.47
C GLU A 20 3.13 5.14 15.06
N PRO A 21 2.19 6.06 14.76
CA PRO A 21 1.68 6.20 13.42
C PRO A 21 2.88 6.49 12.50
N SER A 22 3.23 5.51 11.67
CA SER A 22 4.27 5.69 10.66
C SER A 22 3.93 6.95 9.87
N ALA A 23 4.87 7.90 9.85
CA ALA A 23 4.75 9.10 9.04
C ALA A 23 4.38 8.70 7.60
N LEU A 24 3.54 9.50 6.95
CA LEU A 24 3.15 9.25 5.58
C LEU A 24 4.40 9.32 4.67
N PRO A 25 4.54 8.39 3.71
CA PRO A 25 5.62 8.49 2.73
C PRO A 25 5.51 9.82 1.99
N GLN A 26 6.60 10.56 1.94
CA GLN A 26 6.73 11.83 1.24
C GLN A 26 7.15 11.64 -0.22
N LEU A 27 7.77 10.50 -0.54
CA LEU A 27 8.20 10.14 -1.89
C LEU A 27 7.55 8.83 -2.34
N LEU A 28 7.34 8.70 -3.66
CA LEU A 28 6.79 7.48 -4.25
C LEU A 28 7.75 6.30 -4.06
N SER A 29 9.05 6.54 -4.10
CA SER A 29 10.08 5.53 -3.82
C SER A 29 9.96 4.88 -2.43
N GLU A 30 9.38 5.58 -1.45
CA GLU A 30 9.16 5.06 -0.09
C GLU A 30 7.97 4.09 0.02
N THR A 31 7.14 4.01 -1.02
CA THR A 31 5.92 3.16 -1.01
C THR A 31 6.21 1.67 -1.28
N GLY A 32 7.36 1.38 -1.88
CA GLY A 32 7.76 0.03 -2.29
C GLY A 32 7.36 -0.37 -3.72
N LEU A 33 6.88 0.57 -4.55
CA LEU A 33 6.60 0.30 -5.98
C LEU A 33 7.87 -0.10 -6.75
N TYR A 34 8.96 0.63 -6.51
CA TYR A 34 10.21 0.49 -7.25
C TYR A 34 11.28 -0.14 -6.36
N ALA A 35 12.02 -1.09 -6.92
CA ALA A 35 13.30 -1.52 -6.36
C ALA A 35 14.42 -0.52 -6.71
N GLU A 36 14.24 0.27 -7.78
CA GLU A 36 15.10 1.38 -8.16
C GLU A 36 14.28 2.37 -9.00
N VAL A 37 14.05 3.57 -8.47
CA VAL A 37 13.08 4.52 -9.05
C VAL A 37 13.63 5.28 -10.25
N ALA A 38 14.92 5.64 -10.31
CA ALA A 38 15.46 6.44 -11.39
C ALA A 38 15.39 5.68 -12.73
N GLY A 39 15.80 4.41 -12.75
CA GLY A 39 15.63 3.47 -13.86
C GLY A 39 14.26 2.78 -13.93
N LYS A 40 13.31 3.17 -13.08
CA LYS A 40 11.91 2.69 -13.07
C LYS A 40 11.77 1.18 -12.95
N ARG A 41 12.71 0.53 -12.28
CA ARG A 41 12.68 -0.91 -12.06
C ARG A 41 11.73 -1.24 -10.92
N VAL A 42 10.58 -1.79 -11.28
CA VAL A 42 9.53 -2.22 -10.35
C VAL A 42 10.07 -3.31 -9.42
N ALA A 43 9.61 -3.32 -8.17
CA ALA A 43 10.00 -4.35 -7.20
C ALA A 43 9.50 -5.74 -7.64
N ALA A 44 10.27 -6.79 -7.34
CA ALA A 44 10.03 -8.13 -7.88
C ALA A 44 8.72 -8.78 -7.38
N ASP A 45 8.23 -8.35 -6.22
CA ASP A 45 6.98 -8.79 -5.60
C ASP A 45 5.78 -7.90 -5.96
N VAL A 46 5.97 -6.96 -6.89
CA VAL A 46 4.93 -6.06 -7.39
C VAL A 46 4.49 -6.53 -8.79
N VAL A 47 3.20 -6.85 -8.92
CA VAL A 47 2.63 -7.42 -10.14
C VAL A 47 1.92 -6.32 -10.94
N ALA A 48 2.29 -6.18 -12.22
CA ALA A 48 1.57 -5.30 -13.14
C ALA A 48 0.24 -5.94 -13.56
N PHE A 49 -0.80 -5.12 -13.70
CA PHE A 49 -2.10 -5.60 -14.19
C PHE A 49 -2.82 -4.53 -15.00
N GLU A 50 -3.81 -4.96 -15.78
CA GLU A 50 -4.71 -4.07 -16.52
C GLU A 50 -6.16 -4.57 -16.37
N PRO A 51 -7.12 -3.68 -16.07
CA PRO A 51 -8.53 -4.05 -16.10
C PRO A 51 -8.97 -4.45 -17.51
N GLN A 52 -9.88 -5.42 -17.62
CA GLN A 52 -10.47 -5.82 -18.89
C GLN A 52 -11.09 -4.66 -19.68
N TYR A 53 -11.66 -3.68 -18.98
CA TYR A 53 -12.25 -2.48 -19.56
C TYR A 53 -11.56 -1.22 -19.02
N PRO A 54 -10.50 -0.73 -19.69
CA PRO A 54 -9.81 0.49 -19.26
C PRO A 54 -10.70 1.73 -19.43
N LEU A 55 -10.98 2.43 -18.33
CA LEU A 55 -11.64 3.74 -18.38
C LEU A 55 -10.80 4.75 -19.18
N TRP A 56 -11.41 5.59 -20.01
CA TRP A 56 -10.73 6.70 -20.71
C TRP A 56 -10.41 7.87 -19.76
N SER A 57 -9.33 8.62 -20.02
CA SER A 57 -8.93 9.76 -19.17
C SER A 57 -8.19 10.82 -20.00
N ASP A 58 -8.89 11.50 -20.90
CA ASP A 58 -8.37 12.66 -21.63
C ASP A 58 -7.02 12.41 -22.32
N GLY A 59 -6.86 11.22 -22.92
CA GLY A 59 -5.63 10.83 -23.61
C GLY A 59 -4.49 10.32 -22.70
N ALA A 60 -4.67 10.30 -21.38
CA ALA A 60 -3.66 9.76 -20.47
C ALA A 60 -3.54 8.23 -20.57
N THR A 61 -2.31 7.76 -20.74
CA THR A 61 -1.95 6.35 -20.60
C THR A 61 -1.85 5.99 -19.11
N LYS A 62 -2.17 4.73 -18.77
CA LYS A 62 -2.20 4.28 -17.38
C LYS A 62 -1.48 2.95 -17.20
N ARG A 63 -0.60 2.90 -16.21
CA ARG A 63 0.02 1.66 -15.72
C ARG A 63 -0.47 1.40 -14.30
N ARG A 64 -0.68 0.14 -13.95
CA ARG A 64 -1.19 -0.26 -12.64
C ARG A 64 -0.41 -1.43 -12.10
N TRP A 65 -0.27 -1.42 -10.79
CA TRP A 65 0.42 -2.47 -10.07
C TRP A 65 -0.30 -2.82 -8.78
N ILE A 66 -0.16 -4.05 -8.36
CA ILE A 66 -0.64 -4.58 -7.10
C ILE A 66 0.50 -5.32 -6.39
N ARG A 67 0.57 -5.16 -5.08
CA ARG A 67 1.38 -5.98 -4.18
C ARG A 67 0.47 -6.54 -3.11
N LEU A 68 0.43 -7.86 -3.01
CA LEU A 68 -0.26 -8.56 -1.94
C LEU A 68 0.72 -8.84 -0.79
N PRO A 69 0.25 -8.88 0.46
CA PRO A 69 1.06 -9.45 1.55
C PRO A 69 1.41 -10.90 1.24
N GLU A 70 2.53 -11.38 1.78
CA GLU A 70 3.00 -12.75 1.57
C GLU A 70 1.92 -13.77 1.94
N GLY A 71 1.67 -14.73 1.04
CA GLY A 71 0.62 -15.75 1.21
C GLY A 71 -0.82 -15.23 1.12
N GLY A 72 -1.02 -13.92 0.92
CA GLY A 72 -2.34 -13.30 0.79
C GLY A 72 -2.94 -13.46 -0.60
N ALA A 73 -4.26 -13.62 -0.66
CA ALA A 73 -5.04 -13.63 -1.90
C ALA A 73 -6.24 -12.70 -1.77
N VAL A 74 -6.68 -12.14 -2.91
CA VAL A 74 -7.92 -11.37 -2.98
C VAL A 74 -9.10 -12.35 -3.01
N ASP A 75 -10.07 -12.18 -2.11
CA ASP A 75 -11.35 -12.88 -2.19
C ASP A 75 -12.25 -12.13 -3.19
N ALA A 76 -12.49 -12.74 -4.34
CA ALA A 76 -13.23 -12.17 -5.46
C ALA A 76 -14.48 -13.00 -5.83
N HIS A 77 -15.00 -13.81 -4.90
CA HIS A 77 -16.19 -14.63 -5.16
C HIS A 77 -17.46 -13.80 -5.40
N ASP A 78 -17.59 -12.68 -4.70
CA ASP A 78 -18.62 -11.68 -4.95
C ASP A 78 -18.04 -10.58 -5.85
N PRO A 79 -18.51 -10.40 -7.10
CA PRO A 79 -17.99 -9.39 -8.01
C PRO A 79 -18.22 -7.95 -7.53
N ASP A 80 -19.16 -7.72 -6.61
CA ASP A 80 -19.47 -6.40 -6.07
C ASP A 80 -18.74 -6.11 -4.73
N ASP A 81 -18.11 -7.11 -4.11
CA ASP A 81 -17.42 -7.00 -2.82
C ASP A 81 -16.08 -7.77 -2.79
N TRP A 82 -15.11 -7.32 -3.59
CA TRP A 82 -13.75 -7.88 -3.52
C TRP A 82 -13.08 -7.53 -2.19
N ARG A 83 -12.66 -8.55 -1.43
CA ARG A 83 -11.96 -8.37 -0.16
C ARG A 83 -10.46 -8.53 -0.36
N PHE A 84 -9.75 -7.44 -0.12
CA PHE A 84 -8.29 -7.40 -0.17
C PHE A 84 -7.72 -7.64 1.23
N PRO A 85 -6.65 -8.46 1.37
CA PRO A 85 -5.99 -8.66 2.65
C PRO A 85 -5.32 -7.36 3.12
N VAL A 86 -5.26 -7.16 4.44
CA VAL A 86 -4.56 -6.03 5.07
C VAL A 86 -3.10 -5.98 4.61
N GLY A 87 -2.60 -4.79 4.28
CA GLY A 87 -1.28 -4.58 3.70
C GLY A 87 -1.23 -4.69 2.17
N THR A 88 -2.34 -4.98 1.49
CA THR A 88 -2.43 -4.86 0.04
C THR A 88 -2.10 -3.43 -0.38
N ARG A 89 -1.23 -3.29 -1.38
CA ARG A 89 -0.87 -2.00 -1.97
C ARG A 89 -1.18 -1.97 -3.46
N LEU A 90 -1.70 -0.85 -3.93
CA LEU A 90 -2.06 -0.60 -5.32
C LEU A 90 -1.43 0.70 -5.77
N TRP A 91 -0.95 0.72 -7.01
CA TRP A 91 -0.45 1.92 -7.66
C TRP A 91 -1.13 2.11 -9.01
N LYS A 92 -1.47 3.36 -9.34
CA LYS A 92 -1.99 3.77 -10.64
C LYS A 92 -1.24 5.00 -11.11
N GLU A 93 -0.41 4.82 -12.13
CA GLU A 93 0.36 5.90 -12.75
C GLU A 93 -0.39 6.43 -13.96
N PHE A 94 -0.43 7.76 -14.10
CA PHE A 94 -0.94 8.46 -15.27
C PHE A 94 0.20 9.14 -16.02
N SER A 95 0.20 9.02 -17.34
CA SER A 95 1.18 9.68 -18.22
C SER A 95 0.53 10.35 -19.42
N LEU A 96 0.98 11.56 -19.73
CA LEU A 96 0.61 12.38 -20.90
C LEU A 96 1.90 12.74 -21.68
N GLY A 97 2.49 11.76 -22.36
CA GLY A 97 3.83 11.87 -22.97
C GLY A 97 4.98 11.80 -21.96
N ARG A 98 4.74 12.17 -20.70
CA ARG A 98 5.57 11.97 -19.52
C ARG A 98 4.70 11.57 -18.32
N ARG A 99 5.28 11.00 -17.27
CA ARG A 99 4.59 10.72 -16.01
C ARG A 99 4.15 12.02 -15.36
N VAL A 100 2.92 12.03 -14.87
CA VAL A 100 2.31 13.19 -14.23
C VAL A 100 2.02 12.86 -12.78
N GLU A 101 1.36 11.74 -12.54
CA GLU A 101 0.83 11.39 -11.23
C GLU A 101 0.94 9.88 -10.99
N THR A 102 1.14 9.47 -9.74
CA THR A 102 0.90 8.11 -9.28
C THR A 102 0.04 8.11 -8.04
N ARG A 103 -1.13 7.49 -8.13
CA ARG A 103 -2.02 7.25 -6.99
C ARG A 103 -1.62 5.98 -6.28
N TYR A 104 -1.53 6.04 -4.97
CA TYR A 104 -1.22 4.94 -4.08
C TYR A 104 -2.43 4.62 -3.21
N MET A 105 -2.74 3.34 -3.04
CA MET A 105 -3.72 2.87 -2.09
C MET A 105 -3.16 1.73 -1.24
N GLU A 106 -3.42 1.74 0.06
CA GLU A 106 -3.00 0.68 0.99
C GLU A 106 -4.16 0.26 1.89
N LYS A 107 -4.41 -1.06 1.97
CA LYS A 107 -5.42 -1.63 2.86
C LYS A 107 -4.90 -1.62 4.29
N LEU A 108 -5.54 -0.84 5.16
CA LEU A 108 -5.13 -0.66 6.55
C LEU A 108 -5.77 -1.70 7.49
N ALA A 109 -5.20 -1.83 8.69
CA ALA A 109 -5.63 -2.80 9.71
C ALA A 109 -7.03 -2.52 10.27
N ASP A 110 -7.50 -1.27 10.21
CA ASP A 110 -8.87 -0.86 10.57
C ASP A 110 -9.90 -1.22 9.49
N GLY A 111 -9.48 -1.88 8.40
CA GLY A 111 -10.31 -2.20 7.25
C GLY A 111 -10.46 -1.05 6.24
N GLY A 112 -9.94 0.14 6.56
CA GLY A 112 -9.93 1.30 5.68
C GLY A 112 -8.90 1.20 4.55
N TRP A 113 -8.93 2.19 3.67
CA TRP A 113 -7.94 2.39 2.62
C TRP A 113 -7.24 3.72 2.83
N ARG A 114 -5.92 3.70 3.02
CA ARG A 114 -5.08 4.88 2.84
C ARG A 114 -5.02 5.21 1.36
N ARG A 115 -5.18 6.48 1.00
CA ARG A 115 -5.09 6.97 -0.38
C ARG A 115 -4.16 8.17 -0.42
N LEU A 116 -3.11 8.07 -1.22
CA LEU A 116 -2.13 9.15 -1.42
C LEU A 116 -1.97 9.41 -2.91
N VAL A 117 -1.60 10.63 -3.25
CA VAL A 117 -1.32 11.04 -4.62
C VAL A 117 0.10 11.59 -4.66
N PHE A 118 0.92 11.09 -5.60
CA PHE A 118 2.27 11.56 -5.81
C PHE A 118 2.38 12.24 -7.17
N VAL A 119 2.95 13.44 -7.21
CA VAL A 119 3.21 14.20 -8.45
C VAL A 119 4.66 14.00 -8.86
N TRP A 120 4.88 13.57 -10.10
CA TRP A 120 6.22 13.31 -10.62
C TRP A 120 7.03 14.60 -10.78
N ASP A 121 8.31 14.55 -10.39
CA ASP A 121 9.28 15.61 -10.66
C ASP A 121 9.47 15.77 -12.19
N ALA A 122 9.90 16.96 -12.62
CA ALA A 122 9.98 17.29 -14.05
C ALA A 122 10.95 16.39 -14.85
N ASP A 123 12.00 15.89 -14.18
CA ASP A 123 12.98 14.95 -14.71
C ASP A 123 12.58 13.47 -14.54
N GLU A 124 11.39 13.23 -13.99
CA GLU A 124 10.86 11.92 -13.62
C GLU A 124 11.77 11.13 -12.67
N SER A 125 12.66 11.76 -11.89
CA SER A 125 13.57 11.04 -10.99
C SER A 125 12.83 10.34 -9.84
N ASP A 126 11.81 10.98 -9.29
CA ASP A 126 10.86 10.44 -8.31
C ASP A 126 9.53 11.23 -8.37
N ALA A 127 8.61 10.97 -7.43
CA ALA A 127 7.37 11.72 -7.27
C ALA A 127 7.12 12.08 -5.80
N ARG A 128 6.61 13.29 -5.54
CA ARG A 128 6.38 13.83 -4.19
C ARG A 128 4.91 13.77 -3.82
N LEU A 129 4.66 13.53 -2.53
CA LEU A 129 3.30 13.56 -1.99
C LEU A 129 2.65 14.92 -2.30
N ALA A 130 1.50 14.87 -2.95
CA ALA A 130 0.70 16.05 -3.22
C ALA A 130 0.15 16.62 -1.91
N PRO A 131 0.01 17.96 -1.80
CA PRO A 131 -0.73 18.56 -0.70
C PRO A 131 -2.15 18.01 -0.62
N GLU A 132 -2.71 17.98 0.58
CA GLU A 132 -4.14 17.72 0.75
C GLU A 132 -4.93 18.86 0.06
N ALA A 133 -5.99 18.48 -0.67
CA ALA A 133 -6.81 19.40 -1.46
C ALA A 133 -7.95 20.01 -0.64
#